data_AF-A0A0F4L9N3-F1
#
_entry.id   AF-A0A0F4L9N3-F1
#
_cell.length_a   1.000
_cell.length_b   1.000
_cell.length_c   1.000
_cell.angle_alpha   90.00
_cell.angle_beta   90.00
_cell.angle_gamma   90.00
#
_symmetry.space_group_name_H-M   'P 1'
#
loop_
_entity.id
_entity.type
_entity.pdbx_description
1 polymer ?
#
loop_
_entity_poly.entity_id
_entity_poly.type
_entity_poly.pdbx_seq_one_letter_code
_entity_poly.pdbx_strand_id
1 'polypeptide(L)'
;MKFKYIVGLSVAAATFATVATPLAVTSVKAEATSDSVSNNCVSVKAANASDTKTVVNDKGVSDKAWSNKLTKAGYVFKLAKNVATADGGLYQRKNGLLKKYSLKHAKKIFAKNMLFKIDRVESEKNGSLVHIVSQNGKYKFWTNFLTGTYNVNGLRKSLKPLTKTEAEIINNTSKEKIAKKLVTAEKLANKLKGSDKKLAQESITQLKQWIDNEVYANIPVLLIGNL
;
A
#
# COMPACT_ATOMS: atom_id res chain seq x y z
N MET A 1 12.79 19.19 58.35
CA MET A 1 11.81 20.21 57.91
C MET A 1 10.76 19.55 57.04
N LYS A 2 9.48 19.62 57.44
CA LYS A 2 8.33 19.04 56.75
C LYS A 2 7.64 20.14 55.95
N PHE A 3 7.46 19.96 54.64
CA PHE A 3 6.54 20.79 53.86
C PHE A 3 5.37 19.92 53.38
N LYS A 4 4.20 20.19 53.96
CA LYS A 4 2.89 19.83 53.45
C LYS A 4 2.50 20.91 52.42
N TYR A 5 2.03 20.51 51.24
CA TYR A 5 1.07 21.32 50.49
C TYR A 5 -0.03 20.44 49.90
N ILE A 6 -1.24 20.95 50.06
CA ILE A 6 -2.54 20.37 49.77
C ILE A 6 -2.97 20.77 48.36
N VAL A 7 -3.56 19.79 47.66
CA VAL A 7 -4.64 19.80 46.66
C VAL A 7 -5.10 21.14 46.07
N GLY A 8 -5.14 21.20 44.73
CA GLY A 8 -5.93 22.15 43.95
C GLY A 8 -6.29 21.56 42.59
N LEU A 9 -7.47 20.92 42.53
CA LEU A 9 -8.10 20.35 41.35
C LEU A 9 -8.86 21.46 40.61
N SER A 10 -8.68 21.62 39.29
CA SER A 10 -9.73 22.19 38.42
C SER A 10 -9.52 21.72 36.98
N VAL A 11 -10.38 20.79 36.56
CA VAL A 11 -10.50 20.28 35.20
C VAL A 11 -11.47 21.21 34.45
N ALA A 12 -10.99 21.89 33.41
CA ALA A 12 -11.86 22.61 32.49
C ALA A 12 -12.06 21.73 31.24
N ALA A 13 -13.22 21.06 31.16
CA ALA A 13 -13.66 20.35 29.97
C ALA A 13 -14.44 21.33 29.08
N ALA A 14 -13.85 21.71 27.94
CA ALA A 14 -14.54 22.49 26.92
C ALA A 14 -15.28 21.54 25.96
N THR A 15 -16.60 21.46 26.11
CA THR A 15 -17.50 20.81 25.16
C THR A 15 -17.79 21.74 23.99
N PHE A 16 -17.26 21.43 22.81
CA PHE A 16 -17.67 22.08 21.57
C PHE A 16 -18.94 21.41 21.03
N ALA A 17 -20.05 22.16 21.05
CA ALA A 17 -21.28 21.78 20.37
C ALA A 17 -21.18 22.22 18.90
N THR A 18 -21.15 21.26 17.98
CA THR A 18 -21.25 21.51 16.54
C THR A 18 -22.73 21.47 16.15
N VAL A 19 -23.27 22.61 15.76
CA VAL A 19 -24.61 22.73 15.16
C VAL A 19 -24.52 22.27 13.71
N ALA A 20 -25.22 21.17 13.39
CA ALA A 20 -25.41 20.71 12.01
C ALA A 20 -26.72 21.30 11.46
N THR A 21 -26.63 22.24 10.53
CA THR A 21 -27.77 22.71 9.74
C THR A 21 -28.00 21.78 8.55
N PRO A 22 -29.21 21.23 8.35
CA PRO A 22 -29.51 20.47 7.14
C PRO A 22 -29.76 21.42 5.96
N LEU A 23 -28.98 21.25 4.88
CA LEU A 23 -29.33 21.78 3.56
C LEU A 23 -30.36 20.84 2.92
N ALA A 24 -31.58 21.34 2.77
CA ALA A 24 -32.59 20.78 1.89
C ALA A 24 -32.52 21.44 0.50
N VAL A 25 -33.35 20.93 -0.42
CA VAL A 25 -33.71 21.46 -1.75
C VAL A 25 -32.79 20.93 -2.86
N THR A 26 -33.25 20.26 -3.93
CA THR A 26 -34.58 19.86 -4.42
C THR A 26 -34.38 18.75 -5.45
N SER A 27 -35.23 17.73 -5.42
CA SER A 27 -35.40 16.78 -6.51
C SER A 27 -36.17 17.46 -7.65
N VAL A 28 -35.55 17.59 -8.83
CA VAL A 28 -36.28 17.90 -10.06
C VAL A 28 -36.55 16.58 -10.77
N LYS A 29 -37.83 16.20 -10.78
CA LYS A 29 -38.38 15.13 -11.61
C LYS A 29 -38.57 15.70 -13.02
N ALA A 30 -38.00 15.06 -14.03
CA ALA A 30 -38.37 15.28 -15.43
C ALA A 30 -38.70 13.92 -16.05
N GLU A 31 -39.99 13.71 -16.32
CA GLU A 31 -40.51 12.65 -17.18
C GLU A 31 -40.40 13.07 -18.66
N ALA A 32 -40.31 12.05 -19.51
CA ALA A 32 -39.83 12.05 -20.87
C ALA A 32 -40.76 12.70 -21.91
N THR A 33 -40.15 13.18 -23.01
CA THR A 33 -40.75 13.11 -24.35
C THR A 33 -39.68 12.76 -25.37
N SER A 34 -39.96 11.74 -26.16
CA SER A 34 -39.19 11.27 -27.30
C SER A 34 -39.41 12.19 -28.51
N ASP A 35 -38.33 12.71 -29.09
CA ASP A 35 -38.35 13.21 -30.46
C ASP A 35 -37.10 12.73 -31.20
N SER A 36 -37.35 11.95 -32.24
CA SER A 36 -36.36 11.47 -33.20
C SER A 36 -35.97 12.61 -34.14
N VAL A 37 -34.72 13.06 -34.06
CA VAL A 37 -34.11 13.89 -35.11
C VAL A 37 -32.70 13.37 -35.38
N SER A 38 -32.58 12.63 -36.48
CA SER A 38 -31.34 12.44 -37.24
C SER A 38 -30.66 13.79 -37.44
N ASN A 39 -29.35 13.89 -37.20
CA ASN A 39 -28.39 14.54 -38.10
C ASN A 39 -26.95 14.42 -37.59
N ASN A 40 -26.15 13.68 -38.35
CA ASN A 40 -24.72 13.86 -38.62
C ASN A 40 -23.82 14.37 -37.49
N CYS A 41 -23.29 13.45 -36.67
CA CYS A 41 -22.19 13.75 -35.76
C CYS A 41 -20.85 13.49 -36.47
N VAL A 42 -20.17 14.57 -36.86
CA VAL A 42 -18.78 14.54 -37.29
C VAL A 42 -17.93 14.13 -36.09
N SER A 43 -17.37 12.92 -36.15
CA SER A 43 -16.45 12.39 -35.14
C SER A 43 -15.23 13.29 -35.01
N VAL A 44 -15.22 14.18 -34.02
CA VAL A 44 -14.03 14.94 -33.63
C VAL A 44 -13.07 13.95 -32.95
N LYS A 45 -11.99 13.66 -33.66
CA LYS A 45 -10.85 12.85 -33.23
C LYS A 45 -10.33 13.35 -31.87
N ALA A 46 -10.65 12.63 -30.81
CA ALA A 46 -10.07 12.87 -29.49
C ALA A 46 -8.55 12.71 -29.58
N ALA A 47 -7.84 13.75 -29.15
CA ALA A 47 -6.39 13.81 -29.14
C ALA A 47 -5.79 12.62 -28.38
N ASN A 48 -4.76 12.02 -28.99
CA ASN A 48 -4.00 10.89 -28.50
C ASN A 48 -3.76 10.94 -26.98
N ALA A 49 -4.45 10.05 -26.26
CA ALA A 49 -4.00 9.62 -24.96
C ALA A 49 -2.62 9.00 -25.15
N SER A 50 -1.60 9.74 -24.71
CA SER A 50 -0.20 9.31 -24.74
C SER A 50 -0.09 7.87 -24.25
N ASP A 51 0.44 7.03 -25.13
CA ASP A 51 0.70 5.62 -24.90
C ASP A 51 1.46 5.38 -23.59
N THR A 52 0.73 5.13 -22.51
CA THR A 52 1.27 4.32 -21.42
C THR A 52 1.42 2.93 -21.97
N LYS A 53 2.60 2.65 -22.55
CA LYS A 53 3.11 1.31 -22.84
C LYS A 53 2.83 0.46 -21.60
N THR A 54 1.75 -0.30 -21.65
CA THR A 54 1.41 -1.26 -20.61
C THR A 54 2.34 -2.43 -20.89
N VAL A 55 3.54 -2.37 -20.32
CA VAL A 55 4.42 -3.54 -20.27
C VAL A 55 3.67 -4.54 -19.41
N VAL A 56 2.96 -5.46 -20.06
CA VAL A 56 2.52 -6.70 -19.44
C VAL A 56 3.83 -7.42 -19.16
N ASN A 57 4.25 -7.45 -17.89
CA ASN A 57 5.37 -8.29 -17.51
C ASN A 57 5.04 -9.72 -17.94
N ASP A 58 6.05 -10.48 -18.39
CA ASP A 58 6.00 -11.88 -18.86
C ASP A 58 5.37 -12.89 -17.87
N LYS A 59 4.73 -12.43 -16.80
CA LYS A 59 4.04 -13.21 -15.77
C LYS A 59 2.59 -12.73 -15.48
N GLY A 60 2.00 -11.89 -16.33
CA GLY A 60 0.54 -11.71 -16.41
C GLY A 60 -0.11 -10.68 -15.47
N VAL A 61 0.63 -10.00 -14.60
CA VAL A 61 0.10 -8.87 -13.79
C VAL A 61 0.69 -7.55 -14.30
N SER A 62 -0.18 -6.61 -14.69
CA SER A 62 0.25 -5.27 -15.12
C SER A 62 0.72 -4.42 -13.94
N ASP A 63 1.69 -3.53 -14.19
CA ASP A 63 2.18 -2.57 -13.20
C ASP A 63 1.06 -1.70 -12.63
N LYS A 64 0.02 -1.41 -13.42
CA LYS A 64 -1.17 -0.67 -12.98
C LYS A 64 -1.97 -1.45 -11.93
N ALA A 65 -2.22 -2.74 -12.16
CA ALA A 65 -2.93 -3.59 -11.20
C ALA A 65 -2.15 -3.72 -9.90
N TRP A 66 -0.83 -3.91 -10.00
CA TRP A 66 0.06 -3.97 -8.84
C TRP A 66 0.10 -2.65 -8.06
N SER A 67 0.22 -1.52 -8.75
CA SER A 67 0.15 -0.18 -8.16
C SER A 67 -1.14 0.04 -7.39
N ASN A 68 -2.29 -0.38 -7.94
CA ASN A 68 -3.58 -0.27 -7.27
C ASN A 68 -3.64 -1.09 -5.98
N LYS A 69 -3.12 -2.33 -6.00
CA LYS A 69 -3.02 -3.20 -4.81
C LYS A 69 -2.21 -2.50 -3.71
N LEU A 70 -1.03 -1.98 -4.03
CA LEU A 70 -0.16 -1.33 -3.04
C LEU A 70 -0.71 0.02 -2.57
N THR A 71 -1.38 0.78 -3.43
CA THR A 71 -2.02 2.05 -3.07
C THR A 71 -3.13 1.83 -2.04
N LYS A 72 -3.95 0.78 -2.21
CA LYS A 72 -5.03 0.42 -1.28
C LYS A 72 -4.52 0.07 0.12
N ALA A 73 -3.29 -0.42 0.25
CA ALA A 73 -2.68 -0.67 1.56
C ALA A 73 -2.41 0.62 2.34
N GLY A 74 -2.33 1.77 1.65
CA GLY A 74 -2.23 3.09 2.27
C GLY A 74 -0.86 3.36 2.90
N TYR A 75 -0.85 4.20 3.93
CA TYR A 75 0.36 4.68 4.60
C TYR A 75 0.87 3.69 5.65
N VAL A 76 1.31 2.51 5.20
CA VAL A 76 1.75 1.41 6.05
C VAL A 76 3.21 1.00 5.80
N PHE A 77 3.91 1.70 4.90
CA PHE A 77 5.27 1.36 4.53
C PHE A 77 6.28 2.27 5.24
N LYS A 78 7.36 1.69 5.74
CA LYS A 78 8.55 2.41 6.21
C LYS A 78 9.74 2.05 5.35
N LEU A 79 10.72 2.96 5.29
CA LEU A 79 12.01 2.67 4.66
C LEU A 79 12.72 1.56 5.43
N ALA A 80 13.22 0.57 4.71
CA ALA A 80 14.07 -0.47 5.28
C ALA A 80 15.50 0.07 5.52
N LYS A 81 16.24 -0.56 6.43
CA LYS A 81 17.63 -0.17 6.75
C LYS A 81 18.53 -0.19 5.52
N ASN A 82 18.28 -1.10 4.57
CA ASN A 82 19.04 -1.24 3.33
C ASN A 82 19.04 0.05 2.49
N VAL A 83 18.00 0.89 2.59
CA VAL A 83 17.97 2.20 1.90
C VAL A 83 19.11 3.12 2.36
N ALA A 84 19.61 2.92 3.58
CA ALA A 84 20.66 3.71 4.20
C ALA A 84 22.06 3.07 4.09
N THR A 85 22.25 2.12 3.17
CA THR A 85 23.55 1.48 2.86
C THR A 85 24.10 1.93 1.51
N ALA A 86 25.35 1.58 1.19
CA ALA A 86 25.98 1.93 -0.09
C ALA A 86 25.24 1.31 -1.28
N ASP A 87 24.74 0.09 -1.13
CA ASP A 87 24.13 -0.69 -2.20
C ASP A 87 22.63 -0.41 -2.37
N GLY A 88 21.92 -0.06 -1.30
CA GLY A 88 20.52 0.38 -1.39
C GLY A 88 20.41 1.86 -1.73
N GLY A 89 19.19 2.41 -1.70
CA GLY A 89 19.03 3.86 -1.84
C GLY A 89 17.62 4.34 -2.16
N LEU A 90 17.52 5.66 -2.16
CA LEU A 90 16.39 6.39 -2.72
C LEU A 90 16.80 6.92 -4.08
N TYR A 91 15.84 6.99 -4.99
CA TYR A 91 16.05 7.44 -6.34
C TYR A 91 15.03 8.50 -6.71
N GLN A 92 15.43 9.41 -7.58
CA GLN A 92 14.53 10.28 -8.33
C GLN A 92 14.40 9.73 -9.74
N ARG A 93 13.21 9.85 -10.33
CA ARG A 93 12.97 9.53 -11.74
C ARG A 93 12.59 10.81 -12.46
N LYS A 94 13.37 11.19 -13.47
CA LYS A 94 13.11 12.37 -14.31
C LYS A 94 13.40 12.00 -15.76
N ASN A 95 12.43 12.22 -16.65
CA ASN A 95 12.55 11.93 -18.08
C ASN A 95 12.98 10.46 -18.35
N GLY A 96 12.42 9.50 -17.60
CA GLY A 96 12.80 8.09 -17.71
C GLY A 96 14.14 7.70 -17.08
N LEU A 97 14.96 8.67 -16.67
CA LEU A 97 16.26 8.41 -16.04
C LEU A 97 16.13 8.28 -14.53
N LEU A 98 16.70 7.21 -13.99
CA LEU A 98 16.79 6.94 -12.57
C LEU A 98 18.11 7.51 -12.02
N LYS A 99 18.03 8.49 -11.11
CA LYS A 99 19.20 9.07 -10.44
C LYS A 99 19.14 8.79 -8.95
N LYS A 100 20.20 8.19 -8.42
CA LYS A 100 20.32 7.86 -6.99
C LYS A 100 20.58 9.13 -6.17
N TYR A 101 19.90 9.26 -5.03
CA TYR A 101 20.23 10.27 -4.02
C TYR A 101 21.52 9.88 -3.28
N SER A 102 22.24 10.87 -2.74
CA SER A 102 23.44 10.58 -1.95
C SER A 102 23.13 9.77 -0.71
N LEU A 103 24.08 8.94 -0.27
CA LEU A 103 23.95 8.13 0.96
C LEU A 103 23.63 9.01 2.19
N LYS A 104 24.26 10.19 2.29
CA LYS A 104 23.99 11.18 3.34
C LYS A 104 22.53 11.61 3.34
N HIS A 105 21.95 11.83 2.15
CA HIS A 105 20.54 12.18 2.01
C HIS A 105 19.64 10.99 2.41
N ALA A 106 19.91 9.79 1.90
CA ALA A 106 19.14 8.60 2.23
C ALA A 106 19.12 8.32 3.74
N LYS A 107 20.27 8.42 4.43
CA LYS A 107 20.37 8.32 5.90
C LYS A 107 19.51 9.35 6.62
N LYS A 108 19.53 10.62 6.15
CA LYS A 108 18.71 11.71 6.73
C LYS A 108 17.22 11.44 6.59
N ILE A 109 16.78 10.89 5.45
CA ILE A 109 15.37 10.55 5.23
C ILE A 109 14.97 9.32 6.05
N PHE A 110 15.80 8.28 6.07
CA PHE A 110 15.57 7.07 6.88
C PHE A 110 15.39 7.41 8.37
N ALA A 111 16.25 8.28 8.91
CA ALA A 111 16.19 8.72 10.32
C ALA A 111 14.86 9.42 10.70
N LYS A 112 14.09 9.92 9.73
CA LYS A 112 12.78 10.54 10.00
C LYS A 112 11.70 9.53 10.37
N ASN A 113 11.91 8.23 10.12
CA ASN A 113 10.99 7.15 10.52
C ASN A 113 9.52 7.36 10.06
N MET A 114 9.34 7.94 8.86
CA MET A 114 8.03 8.32 8.32
C MET A 114 7.30 7.13 7.70
N LEU A 115 5.97 7.22 7.67
CA LEU A 115 5.10 6.33 6.90
C LEU A 115 4.94 6.84 5.47
N PHE A 116 4.94 5.88 4.54
CA PHE A 116 4.76 6.08 3.11
C PHE A 116 3.61 5.21 2.61
N LYS A 117 2.92 5.70 1.57
CA LYS A 117 2.14 4.87 0.66
C LYS A 117 2.98 4.55 -0.57
N ILE A 118 2.70 3.45 -1.24
CA ILE A 118 3.24 3.15 -2.56
C ILE A 118 2.13 3.45 -3.57
N ASP A 119 2.34 4.43 -4.46
CA ASP A 119 1.31 4.84 -5.44
C ASP A 119 1.54 4.30 -6.86
N ARG A 120 2.78 3.90 -7.16
CA ARG A 120 3.20 3.35 -8.45
C ARG A 120 4.24 2.27 -8.26
N VAL A 121 4.18 1.31 -9.18
CA VAL A 121 5.18 0.27 -9.38
C VAL A 121 5.66 0.37 -10.82
N GLU A 122 6.93 0.10 -11.01
CA GLU A 122 7.53 -0.06 -12.32
C GLU A 122 8.40 -1.30 -12.31
N SER A 123 8.05 -2.23 -13.18
CA SER A 123 8.79 -3.46 -13.35
C SER A 123 9.97 -3.23 -14.29
N GLU A 124 11.12 -3.75 -13.91
CA GLU A 124 12.37 -3.63 -14.65
C GLU A 124 12.94 -5.04 -14.89
N LYS A 125 13.79 -5.21 -15.90
CA LYS A 125 14.31 -6.52 -16.33
C LYS A 125 14.88 -7.37 -15.18
N ASN A 126 15.45 -6.72 -14.15
CA ASN A 126 16.11 -7.36 -13.02
C ASN A 126 15.48 -7.00 -11.65
N GLY A 127 14.22 -6.55 -11.62
CA GLY A 127 13.55 -6.22 -10.37
C GLY A 127 12.33 -5.32 -10.52
N SER A 128 11.98 -4.61 -9.45
CA SER A 128 10.88 -3.65 -9.50
C SER A 128 11.18 -2.47 -8.60
N LEU A 129 10.83 -1.29 -9.07
CA LEU A 129 10.88 -0.06 -8.30
C LEU A 129 9.48 0.33 -7.87
N VAL A 130 9.39 0.86 -6.67
CA VAL A 130 8.16 1.44 -6.14
C VAL A 130 8.34 2.92 -5.88
N HIS A 131 7.35 3.69 -6.30
CA HIS A 131 7.26 5.10 -5.96
C HIS A 131 6.52 5.25 -4.63
N ILE A 132 7.24 5.77 -3.65
CA ILE A 132 6.78 5.99 -2.28
C ILE A 132 6.51 7.47 -2.04
N VAL A 133 5.42 7.76 -1.34
CA VAL A 133 4.99 9.12 -1.03
C VAL A 133 4.65 9.24 0.45
N SER A 134 5.20 10.24 1.14
CA SER A 134 4.91 10.52 2.54
C SER A 134 3.48 11.03 2.74
N GLN A 135 2.96 10.94 3.96
CA GLN A 135 1.61 11.42 4.30
C GLN A 135 1.38 12.89 3.95
N ASN A 136 2.37 13.74 4.20
CA ASN A 136 2.31 15.17 3.85
C ASN A 136 2.62 15.47 2.37
N GLY A 137 2.85 14.46 1.53
CA GLY A 137 3.18 14.61 0.11
C GLY A 137 4.54 15.24 -0.20
N LYS A 138 5.29 15.71 0.81
CA LYS A 138 6.56 16.43 0.63
C LYS A 138 7.70 15.53 0.16
N TYR A 139 7.71 14.27 0.61
CA TYR A 139 8.78 13.33 0.33
C TYR A 139 8.29 12.28 -0.66
N LYS A 140 8.95 12.22 -1.82
CA LYS A 140 8.62 11.34 -2.93
C LYS A 140 9.89 10.72 -3.48
N PHE A 141 9.95 9.41 -3.52
CA PHE A 141 11.14 8.69 -3.96
C PHE A 141 10.74 7.43 -4.70
N TRP A 142 11.64 6.97 -5.55
CA TRP A 142 11.66 5.59 -6.02
C TRP A 142 12.61 4.78 -5.14
N THR A 143 12.30 3.51 -4.90
CA THR A 143 13.15 2.58 -4.17
C THR A 143 12.86 1.15 -4.61
N ASN A 144 13.75 0.21 -4.29
CA ASN A 144 13.53 -1.21 -4.57
C ASN A 144 12.28 -1.73 -3.82
N PHE A 145 11.42 -2.48 -4.51
CA PHE A 145 10.20 -3.06 -3.93
C PHE A 145 10.47 -3.97 -2.71
N LEU A 146 11.39 -4.91 -2.86
CA LEU A 146 11.65 -5.96 -1.87
C LEU A 146 12.50 -5.47 -0.72
N THR A 147 13.53 -4.67 -1.01
CA THR A 147 14.56 -4.31 -0.02
C THR A 147 14.48 -2.85 0.42
N GLY A 148 13.69 -2.03 -0.27
CA GLY A 148 13.60 -0.60 0.00
C GLY A 148 12.59 -0.22 1.08
N THR A 149 11.54 -1.01 1.24
CA THR A 149 10.48 -0.75 2.21
C THR A 149 10.03 -2.01 2.91
N TYR A 150 9.39 -1.84 4.07
CA TYR A 150 8.66 -2.90 4.74
C TYR A 150 7.28 -2.44 5.19
N ASN A 151 6.33 -3.35 5.24
CA ASN A 151 5.01 -3.11 5.81
C ASN A 151 5.05 -3.20 7.34
N VAL A 152 4.71 -2.11 8.03
CA VAL A 152 4.73 -2.06 9.50
C VAL A 152 3.70 -2.98 10.15
N ASN A 153 2.61 -3.30 9.45
CA ASN A 153 1.60 -4.23 9.96
C ASN A 153 2.12 -5.66 10.02
N GLY A 154 3.06 -6.04 9.14
CA GLY A 154 3.72 -7.36 9.19
C GLY A 154 4.51 -7.60 10.49
N LEU A 155 4.85 -6.54 11.23
CA LEU A 155 5.55 -6.59 12.51
C LEU A 155 4.63 -6.67 13.73
N ARG A 156 3.30 -6.63 13.55
CA ARG A 156 2.36 -6.76 14.67
C ARG A 156 2.53 -8.13 15.33
N LYS A 157 2.67 -8.14 16.66
CA LYS A 157 2.90 -9.36 17.44
C LYS A 157 1.84 -10.43 17.20
N SER A 158 0.57 -10.02 17.11
CA SER A 158 -0.59 -10.86 16.81
C SER A 158 -0.52 -11.50 15.41
N LEU A 159 0.07 -10.83 14.43
CA LEU A 159 0.17 -11.30 13.05
C LEU A 159 1.43 -12.14 12.79
N LYS A 160 2.44 -12.07 13.68
CA LYS A 160 3.73 -12.77 13.50
C LYS A 160 3.61 -14.29 13.24
N PRO A 161 2.74 -15.05 13.93
CA PRO A 161 2.58 -16.48 13.63
C PRO A 161 2.04 -16.73 12.21
N LEU A 162 1.12 -15.87 11.75
CA LEU A 162 0.57 -15.93 10.41
C LEU A 162 1.66 -15.59 9.39
N THR A 163 2.28 -14.42 9.49
CA THR A 163 3.26 -13.96 8.49
C THR A 163 4.46 -14.89 8.36
N LYS A 164 4.91 -15.52 9.46
CA LYS A 164 5.92 -16.59 9.40
C LYS A 164 5.45 -17.78 8.56
N THR A 165 4.22 -18.23 8.77
CA THR A 165 3.64 -19.36 8.01
C THR A 165 3.49 -19.01 6.53
N GLU A 166 3.09 -17.78 6.21
CA GLU A 166 2.98 -17.32 4.83
C GLU A 166 4.36 -17.22 4.14
N ALA A 167 5.39 -16.72 4.83
CA ALA A 167 6.76 -16.70 4.33
C ALA A 167 7.28 -18.13 4.07
N GLU A 168 6.97 -19.09 4.94
CA GLU A 168 7.30 -20.50 4.73
C GLU A 168 6.56 -21.13 3.55
N ILE A 169 5.39 -20.61 3.14
CA ILE A 169 4.69 -21.04 1.92
C ILE A 169 5.40 -20.48 0.70
N ILE A 170 5.73 -19.19 0.70
CA ILE A 170 6.40 -18.51 -0.42
C ILE A 170 7.79 -19.11 -0.70
N ASN A 171 8.49 -19.55 0.34
CA ASN A 171 9.84 -20.12 0.22
C ASN A 171 9.86 -21.65 -0.04
N ASN A 172 8.71 -22.32 -0.20
CA ASN A 172 8.63 -23.78 -0.29
C ASN A 172 8.01 -24.24 -1.61
N THR A 173 8.52 -25.33 -2.17
CA THR A 173 8.13 -25.83 -3.50
C THR A 173 7.22 -27.06 -3.43
N SER A 174 7.06 -27.69 -2.27
CA SER A 174 6.23 -28.88 -2.12
C SER A 174 4.75 -28.53 -1.98
N LYS A 175 3.94 -28.89 -2.98
CA LYS A 175 2.48 -28.65 -2.99
C LYS A 175 1.76 -29.18 -1.75
N GLU A 176 2.13 -30.38 -1.27
CA GLU A 176 1.54 -30.96 -0.07
C GLU A 176 1.86 -30.13 1.19
N LYS A 177 3.11 -29.65 1.31
CA LYS A 177 3.52 -28.77 2.42
C LYS A 177 2.80 -27.42 2.34
N ILE A 178 2.66 -26.86 1.14
CA ILE A 178 1.91 -25.62 0.90
C ILE A 178 0.46 -25.78 1.37
N ALA A 179 -0.24 -26.85 0.96
CA ALA A 179 -1.63 -27.08 1.35
C ALA A 179 -1.80 -27.20 2.88
N LYS A 180 -0.95 -27.98 3.55
CA LYS A 180 -0.96 -28.12 5.02
C LYS A 180 -0.71 -26.79 5.73
N LYS A 181 0.24 -25.99 5.24
CA LYS A 181 0.54 -24.66 5.80
C LYS A 181 -0.56 -23.65 5.51
N LEU A 182 -1.22 -23.71 4.36
CA LEU A 182 -2.35 -22.83 4.04
C LEU A 182 -3.51 -23.04 5.03
N VAL A 183 -3.87 -24.29 5.33
CA VAL A 183 -4.86 -24.61 6.37
C VAL A 183 -4.45 -24.05 7.74
N THR A 184 -3.15 -24.10 8.05
CA THR A 184 -2.61 -23.54 9.30
C THR A 184 -2.73 -22.01 9.31
N ALA A 185 -2.39 -21.34 8.21
CA ALA A 185 -2.49 -19.90 8.05
C ALA A 185 -3.95 -19.43 8.19
N GLU A 186 -4.91 -20.11 7.57
CA GLU A 186 -6.34 -19.82 7.70
C GLU A 186 -6.84 -19.96 9.14
N LYS A 187 -6.42 -21.02 9.85
CA LYS A 187 -6.74 -21.20 11.27
C LYS A 187 -6.18 -20.07 12.14
N LEU A 188 -4.95 -19.62 11.86
CA LEU A 188 -4.34 -18.49 12.56
C LEU A 188 -5.10 -17.19 12.29
N ALA A 189 -5.45 -16.93 11.02
CA ALA A 189 -6.23 -15.76 10.63
C ALA A 189 -7.61 -15.70 11.31
N ASN A 190 -8.30 -16.83 11.41
CA ASN A 190 -9.64 -16.92 12.00
C ASN A 190 -9.68 -16.68 13.52
N LYS A 191 -8.57 -16.93 14.22
CA LYS A 191 -8.45 -16.68 15.67
C LYS A 191 -8.28 -15.20 16.02
N LEU A 192 -7.84 -14.38 15.06
CA LEU A 192 -7.64 -12.95 15.26
C LEU A 192 -8.97 -12.21 15.37
N LYS A 193 -8.93 -11.00 15.94
CA LYS A 193 -10.09 -10.13 16.14
C LYS A 193 -9.80 -8.72 15.64
N GLY A 194 -10.86 -7.93 15.46
CA GLY A 194 -10.75 -6.50 15.11
C GLY A 194 -9.98 -6.24 13.81
N SER A 195 -9.09 -5.23 13.81
CA SER A 195 -8.31 -4.85 12.64
C SER A 195 -7.35 -5.94 12.17
N ASP A 196 -6.82 -6.75 13.08
CA ASP A 196 -5.84 -7.78 12.74
C ASP A 196 -6.51 -8.94 12.00
N LYS A 197 -7.77 -9.25 12.33
CA LYS A 197 -8.56 -10.21 11.54
C LYS A 197 -8.73 -9.75 10.10
N LYS A 198 -9.05 -8.47 9.89
CA LYS A 198 -9.21 -7.90 8.53
C LYS A 198 -7.91 -7.97 7.73
N LEU A 199 -6.79 -7.58 8.35
CA LEU A 199 -5.46 -7.66 7.72
C LEU A 199 -5.07 -9.10 7.39
N ALA A 200 -5.32 -10.04 8.30
CA ALA A 200 -5.03 -11.45 8.10
C ALA A 200 -5.86 -12.07 6.98
N GLN A 201 -7.17 -11.78 6.92
CA GLN A 201 -8.05 -12.29 5.86
C GLN A 201 -7.63 -11.76 4.48
N GLU A 202 -7.30 -10.47 4.38
CA GLU A 202 -6.76 -9.88 3.16
C GLU A 202 -5.44 -10.56 2.75
N SER A 203 -4.55 -10.80 3.72
CA SER A 203 -3.27 -11.49 3.49
C SER A 203 -3.46 -12.92 2.97
N ILE A 204 -4.39 -13.69 3.54
CA ILE A 204 -4.76 -15.04 3.07
C ILE A 204 -5.28 -15.02 1.64
N THR A 205 -6.14 -14.05 1.29
CA THR A 205 -6.63 -13.90 -0.10
C THR A 205 -5.47 -13.66 -1.06
N GLN A 206 -4.54 -12.78 -0.71
CA GLN A 206 -3.36 -12.49 -1.53
C GLN A 206 -2.39 -13.68 -1.59
N LEU A 207 -2.27 -14.46 -0.52
CA LEU A 207 -1.45 -15.66 -0.48
C LEU A 207 -1.97 -16.73 -1.43
N LYS A 208 -3.31 -16.91 -1.50
CA LYS A 208 -3.93 -17.81 -2.48
C LYS A 208 -3.62 -17.38 -3.91
N GLN A 209 -3.71 -16.07 -4.21
CA GLN A 209 -3.31 -15.54 -5.51
C GLN A 209 -1.83 -15.80 -5.85
N TRP A 210 -0.93 -15.75 -4.86
CA TRP A 210 0.47 -16.12 -5.04
C TRP A 210 0.64 -17.61 -5.34
N ILE A 211 -0.05 -18.49 -4.59
CA ILE A 211 0.00 -19.95 -4.79
C ILE A 211 -0.48 -20.30 -6.21
N ASP A 212 -1.52 -19.62 -6.69
CA ASP A 212 -2.07 -19.85 -8.04
C ASP A 212 -1.15 -19.26 -9.14
N ASN A 213 -0.48 -18.15 -8.84
CA ASN A 213 0.41 -17.46 -9.78
C ASN A 213 1.58 -16.78 -9.06
N GLU A 214 2.75 -17.43 -9.08
CA GLU A 214 3.98 -17.07 -8.37
C GLU A 214 4.69 -15.84 -8.99
N VAL A 215 4.05 -14.68 -8.87
CA VAL A 215 4.54 -13.39 -9.38
C VAL A 215 4.70 -12.42 -8.23
N TYR A 216 5.80 -11.67 -8.20
CA TYR A 216 6.10 -10.73 -7.10
C TYR A 216 4.94 -9.76 -6.79
N ALA A 217 4.16 -9.39 -7.79
CA ALA A 217 2.95 -8.58 -7.64
C ALA A 217 1.87 -9.22 -6.74
N ASN A 218 1.83 -10.55 -6.68
CA ASN A 218 0.86 -11.33 -5.91
C ASN A 218 1.29 -11.59 -4.47
N ILE A 219 2.55 -11.33 -4.09
CA ILE A 219 3.01 -11.48 -2.70
C ILE A 219 2.07 -10.72 -1.75
N PRO A 220 1.69 -11.32 -0.61
CA PRO A 220 0.91 -10.64 0.41
C PRO A 220 1.58 -9.36 0.88
N VAL A 221 0.82 -8.26 0.92
CA VAL A 221 1.34 -6.92 1.26
C VAL A 221 1.93 -6.89 2.67
N LEU A 222 1.47 -7.76 3.58
CA LEU A 222 2.03 -7.89 4.94
C LEU A 222 3.49 -8.38 4.94
N LEU A 223 3.90 -9.12 3.91
CA LEU A 223 5.22 -9.75 3.83
C LEU A 223 6.26 -8.87 3.11
N ILE A 224 5.83 -7.76 2.51
CA ILE A 224 6.76 -6.83 1.86
C ILE A 224 7.79 -6.34 2.89
N GLY A 225 9.07 -6.57 2.58
CA GLY A 225 10.22 -6.24 3.43
C GLY A 225 10.39 -7.13 4.67
N ASN A 226 9.64 -8.24 4.77
CA ASN A 226 9.63 -9.19 5.90
C ASN A 226 9.76 -10.66 5.45
N LEU A 227 10.13 -10.93 4.20
CA LEU A 227 10.37 -12.28 3.65
C LEU A 227 11.75 -12.83 4.00
#